data_AF-A0A8I1PB33-F1
#
_entry.id   AF-A0A8I1PB33-F1
#
_cell.length_a   1.000
_cell.length_b   1.000
_cell.length_c   1.000
_cell.angle_alpha   90.00
_cell.angle_beta   90.00
_cell.angle_gamma   90.00
#
_symmetry.space_group_name_H-M   'P 1'
#
loop_
_entity.id
_entity.type
_entity.pdbx_description
1 polymer ?
#
loop_
_entity_poly.entity_id
_entity_poly.type
_entity_poly.pdbx_seq_one_letter_code
_entity_poly.pdbx_strand_id
1 'polypeptide(L)'
;MSLPAPLTAAKILPEDSGSALLVGRVWSDVAGGPCVVLVRGGDLFDLTPLAPTLSALLERPGLAAGLAGAGDLARLGSLDDFLAGRGGRLLA
;
A
#
# COMPACT_ATOMS: atom_id res chain seq x y z
N MET A 1 -11.81 -6.75 30.06
CA MET A 1 -11.20 -5.68 29.23
C MET A 1 -11.40 -6.08 27.78
N SER A 2 -12.25 -5.39 27.03
CA SER A 2 -12.48 -5.72 25.60
C SER A 2 -11.24 -5.31 24.81
N LEU A 3 -10.69 -6.20 24.00
CA LEU A 3 -9.67 -5.80 23.03
C LEU A 3 -10.30 -4.78 22.06
N PRO A 4 -9.55 -3.76 21.62
CA PRO A 4 -10.02 -2.85 20.59
C PRO A 4 -10.36 -3.66 19.33
N ALA A 5 -11.47 -3.30 18.68
CA ALA A 5 -11.87 -3.95 17.43
C ALA A 5 -10.73 -3.80 16.40
N PRO A 6 -10.43 -4.85 15.62
CA PRO A 6 -9.35 -4.80 14.64
C PRO A 6 -9.58 -3.67 13.62
N LEU A 7 -8.49 -3.02 13.22
CA LEU A 7 -8.49 -2.09 12.10
C LEU A 7 -8.73 -2.87 10.80
N THR A 8 -9.51 -2.28 9.91
CA THR A 8 -9.83 -2.83 8.59
C THR A 8 -9.66 -1.74 7.55
N ALA A 9 -9.38 -2.10 6.30
CA ALA A 9 -9.24 -1.18 5.18
C ALA A 9 -10.44 -0.23 5.08
N ALA A 10 -11.65 -0.77 5.19
CA ALA A 10 -12.90 -0.01 5.15
C ALA A 10 -13.05 1.08 6.25
N LYS A 11 -12.27 1.01 7.35
CA LYS A 11 -12.29 2.01 8.43
C LYS A 11 -11.26 3.11 8.26
N ILE A 12 -10.24 2.90 7.42
CA ILE A 12 -9.08 3.79 7.31
C ILE A 12 -8.92 4.40 5.93
N LEU A 13 -9.51 3.78 4.91
CA LEU A 13 -9.48 4.31 3.55
C LEU A 13 -10.48 5.48 3.42
N PRO A 14 -10.15 6.48 2.60
CA PRO A 14 -11.06 7.57 2.31
C PRO A 14 -12.28 7.07 1.51
N GLU A 15 -13.39 7.80 1.57
CA GLU A 15 -14.65 7.44 0.89
C GLU A 15 -14.48 7.30 -0.63
N ASP A 16 -13.55 8.05 -1.23
CA ASP A 16 -13.23 8.06 -2.66
C ASP A 16 -12.08 7.12 -3.04
N SER A 17 -11.72 6.14 -2.19
CA SER A 17 -10.58 5.24 -2.42
C SER A 17 -10.66 4.42 -3.71
N GLY A 18 -11.86 4.28 -4.29
CA GLY A 18 -12.05 3.61 -5.59
C GLY A 18 -11.49 4.40 -6.78
N SER A 19 -11.37 5.72 -6.65
CA SER A 19 -10.86 6.63 -7.69
C SER A 19 -9.57 7.36 -7.30
N ALA A 20 -9.22 7.37 -6.02
CA ALA A 20 -8.00 8.02 -5.52
C ALA A 20 -6.73 7.22 -5.86
N LEU A 21 -5.61 7.92 -6.00
CA LEU A 21 -4.27 7.32 -6.03
C LEU A 21 -3.69 7.35 -4.62
N LEU A 22 -3.65 6.18 -3.99
CA LEU A 22 -3.24 6.03 -2.60
C LEU A 22 -1.90 5.29 -2.54
N VAL A 23 -0.86 5.97 -2.04
CA VAL A 23 0.47 5.38 -1.87
C VAL A 23 0.89 5.37 -0.42
N GLY A 24 1.71 4.40 -0.05
CA GLY A 24 2.18 4.24 1.33
C GLY A 24 3.42 3.38 1.43
N ARG A 25 3.72 2.93 2.65
CA ARG A 25 4.79 1.97 2.92
C ARG A 25 4.30 0.85 3.81
N VAL A 26 4.82 -0.34 3.59
CA VAL A 26 4.62 -1.49 4.46
C VAL A 26 5.94 -2.18 4.73
N TRP A 27 6.00 -2.99 5.78
CA TRP A 27 7.02 -4.01 5.91
C TRP A 27 6.52 -5.30 5.29
N SER A 28 7.25 -5.83 4.31
CA SER A 28 6.98 -7.12 3.68
C SER A 28 7.92 -8.17 4.26
N ASP A 29 7.36 -9.23 4.84
CA ASP A 29 8.16 -10.34 5.35
C ASP A 29 8.77 -11.17 4.21
N VAL A 30 8.09 -11.22 3.04
CA VAL A 30 8.58 -11.90 1.84
C VAL A 30 9.79 -11.19 1.25
N ALA A 31 9.76 -9.85 1.18
CA ALA A 31 10.88 -9.05 0.70
C ALA A 31 11.96 -8.82 1.78
N GLY A 32 11.65 -9.12 3.04
CA GLY A 32 12.55 -8.92 4.18
C GLY A 32 12.80 -7.44 4.52
N GLY A 33 11.89 -6.53 4.17
CA GLY A 33 12.15 -5.10 4.31
C GLY A 33 10.97 -4.17 3.98
N PRO A 34 11.20 -2.84 4.01
CA PRO A 34 10.19 -1.87 3.66
C PRO A 34 9.91 -1.87 2.16
N CYS A 35 8.64 -1.86 1.78
CA CYS A 35 8.19 -1.71 0.40
C CYS A 35 7.37 -0.43 0.26
N VAL A 36 7.58 0.29 -0.84
CA VAL A 36 6.67 1.37 -1.25
C VAL A 36 5.50 0.72 -1.97
N VAL A 37 4.28 1.11 -1.66
CA VAL A 37 3.07 0.44 -2.19
C VAL A 37 2.06 1.40 -2.78
N LEU A 38 1.33 0.90 -3.78
CA LEU A 38 0.05 1.45 -4.24
C LEU A 38 -1.09 0.66 -3.58
N VAL A 39 -2.10 1.35 -3.07
CA VAL A 39 -3.36 0.76 -2.63
C VAL A 39 -4.37 0.87 -3.77
N ARG A 40 -4.94 -0.26 -4.20
CA ARG A 40 -5.97 -0.30 -5.25
C ARG A 40 -6.95 -1.43 -4.96
N GLY A 41 -8.24 -1.11 -4.86
CA GLY A 41 -9.29 -2.12 -4.61
C GLY A 41 -9.10 -2.88 -3.29
N GLY A 42 -8.45 -2.27 -2.29
CA GLY A 42 -8.13 -2.93 -1.01
C GLY A 42 -6.89 -3.83 -1.04
N ASP A 43 -6.22 -3.98 -2.19
CA ASP A 43 -4.96 -4.70 -2.31
C ASP A 43 -3.76 -3.75 -2.35
N LEU A 44 -2.59 -4.27 -1.94
CA LEU A 44 -1.30 -3.61 -1.98
C LEU A 44 -0.45 -4.13 -3.15
N PHE A 45 0.12 -3.21 -3.90
CA PHE A 45 0.96 -3.49 -5.06
C PHE A 45 2.34 -2.85 -4.88
N ASP A 46 3.40 -3.57 -5.24
CA ASP A 46 4.77 -3.14 -5.03
C ASP A 46 5.20 -2.06 -6.02
N LEU A 47 5.56 -0.88 -5.51
CA LEU A 47 6.16 0.23 -6.24
C LEU A 47 7.67 0.34 -6.00
N THR A 48 8.26 -0.53 -5.18
CA THR A 48 9.69 -0.50 -4.84
C THR A 48 10.60 -0.56 -6.07
N PRO A 49 10.29 -1.34 -7.15
CA PRO A 49 11.07 -1.31 -8.38
C PRO A 49 11.04 0.05 -9.12
N LEU A 50 10.00 0.86 -8.90
CA LEU A 50 9.90 2.21 -9.46
C LEU A 50 10.64 3.23 -8.60
N ALA A 51 10.50 3.15 -7.28
CA ALA A 51 11.21 4.03 -6.35
C ALA A 51 11.41 3.34 -4.99
N PRO A 52 12.64 3.30 -4.45
CA PRO A 52 12.91 2.62 -3.18
C PRO A 52 12.39 3.38 -1.95
N THR A 53 12.00 4.65 -2.11
CA THR A 53 11.47 5.49 -1.03
C THR A 53 10.24 6.28 -1.49
N LEU A 54 9.40 6.70 -0.54
CA LEU A 54 8.27 7.58 -0.85
C LEU A 54 8.72 8.95 -1.39
N SER A 55 9.82 9.52 -0.86
CA SER A 55 10.34 10.78 -1.38
C SER A 55 10.74 10.66 -2.85
N ALA A 56 11.50 9.61 -3.19
CA ALA A 56 11.90 9.32 -4.57
C ALA A 56 10.69 9.04 -5.46
N LEU A 57 9.64 8.39 -4.95
CA LEU A 57 8.39 8.18 -5.69
C LEU A 57 7.72 9.52 -6.02
N LEU A 58 7.56 10.38 -5.02
CA LEU A 58 6.85 11.67 -5.13
C LEU A 58 7.60 12.70 -5.99
N GLU A 59 8.92 12.58 -6.11
CA GLU A 59 9.76 13.41 -6.98
C GLU A 59 9.69 13.00 -8.47
N ARG A 60 9.03 11.89 -8.81
CA ARG A 60 8.95 11.41 -10.20
C ARG A 60 8.03 12.30 -11.05
N PRO A 61 8.49 12.80 -12.21
CA PRO A 61 7.64 13.49 -13.17
C PRO A 61 6.50 12.59 -13.65
N GLY A 62 5.29 13.14 -13.73
CA GLY A 62 4.13 12.41 -14.27
C GLY A 62 3.65 11.23 -13.42
N LEU A 63 4.01 11.17 -12.13
CA LEU A 63 3.67 10.07 -11.21
C LEU A 63 2.21 9.66 -11.30
N ALA A 64 1.28 10.62 -11.18
CA ALA A 64 -0.15 10.32 -11.16
C ALA A 64 -0.62 9.60 -12.43
N ALA A 65 -0.22 10.11 -13.61
CA ALA A 65 -0.55 9.48 -14.88
C ALA A 65 0.10 8.10 -15.03
N GLY A 66 1.35 7.96 -14.59
CA GLY A 66 2.06 6.68 -14.59
C GLY A 66 1.41 5.61 -13.72
N LEU A 67 0.97 5.98 -12.51
CA LEU A 67 0.29 5.04 -11.60
C LEU A 67 -1.13 4.69 -12.06
N ALA A 68 -1.86 5.63 -12.66
CA ALA A 68 -3.21 5.38 -13.18
C ALA A 68 -3.21 4.33 -14.30
N GLY A 69 -2.17 4.29 -15.14
CA GLY A 69 -2.02 3.31 -16.23
C GLY A 69 -1.27 2.03 -15.87
N ALA A 70 -0.71 1.91 -14.67
CA ALA A 70 0.12 0.75 -14.29
C ALA A 70 -0.75 -0.50 -14.04
N GLY A 71 -0.64 -1.50 -14.93
CA GLY A 71 -1.32 -2.80 -14.84
C GLY A 71 -0.46 -3.94 -14.27
N ASP A 72 0.86 -3.90 -14.47
CA ASP A 72 1.75 -5.04 -14.24
C ASP A 72 2.49 -5.00 -12.89
N LEU A 73 1.91 -4.37 -11.87
CA LEU A 73 2.54 -4.28 -10.56
C LEU A 73 2.39 -5.60 -9.79
N ALA A 74 3.45 -6.04 -9.13
CA ALA A 74 3.42 -7.23 -8.30
C ALA A 74 2.49 -7.03 -7.08
N ARG A 75 1.46 -7.87 -6.96
CA ARG A 75 0.54 -7.85 -5.81
C ARG A 75 1.21 -8.46 -4.58
N LEU A 76 1.26 -7.71 -3.48
CA LEU A 76 1.81 -8.16 -2.20
C LEU A 76 0.78 -8.85 -1.31
N GLY A 77 -0.49 -8.44 -1.38
CA GLY A 77 -1.57 -8.98 -0.56
C GLY A 77 -2.66 -7.95 -0.28
N SER A 78 -3.66 -8.34 0.52
CA SER A 78 -4.75 -7.44 0.91
C SER A 78 -4.29 -6.47 2.02
N LEU A 79 -4.79 -5.23 2.02
CA LEU A 79 -4.54 -4.28 3.09
C LEU A 79 -5.04 -4.79 4.45
N ASP A 80 -6.16 -5.53 4.46
CA ASP A 80 -6.70 -6.16 5.67
C ASP A 80 -5.72 -7.19 6.28
N ASP A 81 -5.00 -7.95 5.45
CA ASP A 81 -4.00 -8.89 5.95
C ASP A 81 -2.78 -8.19 6.55
N PHE A 82 -2.35 -7.06 5.97
CA PHE A 82 -1.27 -6.25 6.54
C PHE A 82 -1.69 -5.54 7.83
N LEU A 83 -2.94 -5.07 7.91
CA LEU A 83 -3.52 -4.50 9.12
C LEU A 83 -3.65 -5.53 10.24
N ALA A 84 -3.93 -6.79 9.89
CA ALA A 84 -4.04 -7.88 10.83
C ALA A 84 -2.72 -8.61 11.14
N GLY A 85 -1.60 -8.20 10.54
CA GLY A 85 -0.29 -8.81 10.76
C GLY A 85 -0.07 -10.18 10.08
N ARG A 86 -0.90 -10.54 9.09
CA ARG A 86 -0.87 -11.85 8.41
C ARG A 86 -0.11 -11.87 7.08
N GLY A 87 0.21 -10.69 6.51
CA GLY A 87 0.96 -10.54 5.26
C GLY A 87 2.22 -9.68 5.38
N GLY A 88 2.58 -9.28 6.60
CA GLY A 88 3.52 -8.21 6.92
C GLY A 88 2.91 -7.27 7.96
N ARG A 89 3.47 -6.06 8.10
CA ARG A 89 2.96 -5.05 9.04
C ARG A 89 3.00 -3.65 8.45
N LEU A 90 2.04 -2.80 8.84
CA LEU A 90 2.14 -1.37 8.60
C LEU A 90 3.25 -0.79 9.48
N LEU A 91 4.07 0.08 8.90
CA LEU A 91 5.08 0.85 9.62
C LEU A 91 4.45 2.19 9.99
N ALA A 92 4.22 2.41 11.29
CA ALA A 92 3.88 3.73 11.82
C ALA A 92 5.08 4.69 11.67
#